data_AF-A0A8T7JF13-F1
#
_entry.id   AF-A0A8T7JF13-F1
#
_cell.length_a   1.000
_cell.length_b   1.000
_cell.length_c   1.000
_cell.angle_alpha   90.00
_cell.angle_beta   90.00
_cell.angle_gamma   90.00
#
_symmetry.space_group_name_H-M   'P 1'
#
loop_
_entity.id
_entity.type
_entity.pdbx_description
1 polymer ?
#
loop_
_entity_poly.entity_id
_entity_poly.type
_entity_poly.pdbx_seq_one_letter_code
_entity_poly.pdbx_strand_id
1 'polypeptide(L)' 'MKTLKLAAVVSSLALMSACGSSSDKQVKADAVYQNGYVYTVDASKSVAQAVAVKGGEIVYVGSNDGVQ' A
#
# COMPACT_ATOMS: atom_id res chain seq x y z
N MET A 1 -13.85 -48.48 8.75
CA MET A 1 -14.25 -47.12 9.19
C MET A 1 -13.13 -46.40 9.97
N LYS A 2 -11.88 -46.34 9.48
CA LYS A 2 -10.81 -45.61 10.20
C LYS A 2 -9.83 -44.82 9.32
N THR A 3 -9.86 -44.96 7.99
CA THR A 3 -8.95 -44.24 7.07
C THR A 3 -9.60 -43.10 6.31
N LEU A 4 -10.95 -43.00 6.32
CA LEU A 4 -11.69 -42.01 5.52
C LEU A 4 -11.76 -40.60 6.15
N LYS A 5 -11.41 -40.43 7.44
CA LYS A 5 -11.44 -39.12 8.11
C LYS A 5 -10.16 -38.29 7.92
N LEU A 6 -9.08 -38.87 7.38
CA LEU A 6 -7.81 -38.16 7.18
C LEU A 6 -7.77 -37.33 5.89
N ALA A 7 -8.52 -37.72 4.85
CA ALA A 7 -8.49 -37.02 3.56
C ALA A 7 -9.22 -35.66 3.59
N ALA A 8 -10.18 -35.47 4.51
CA ALA A 8 -10.98 -34.25 4.58
C ALA A 8 -10.30 -33.10 5.35
N VAL A 9 -9.27 -33.38 6.16
CA VAL A 9 -8.55 -32.35 6.95
C VAL A 9 -7.35 -31.79 6.19
N VAL A 10 -6.79 -32.55 5.24
CA VAL A 10 -5.62 -32.13 4.44
C VAL A 10 -6.00 -31.16 3.30
N SER A 11 -7.26 -31.12 2.89
CA SER A 11 -7.74 -30.24 1.80
C SER A 11 -7.94 -28.78 2.24
N SER A 12 -8.19 -28.54 3.53
CA SER A 12 -8.56 -27.22 4.05
C SER A 12 -7.38 -26.27 4.27
N LEU A 13 -6.14 -26.78 4.21
CA LEU A 13 -4.93 -26.00 4.55
C LEU A 13 -4.21 -25.40 3.32
N ALA A 14 -4.70 -25.66 2.11
CA ALA A 14 -4.03 -25.25 0.87
C ALA A 14 -4.48 -23.89 0.29
N LEU A 15 -5.44 -23.20 0.91
CA LEU A 15 -6.02 -21.97 0.37
C LEU A 15 -5.37 -20.66 0.87
N MET A 16 -4.36 -20.73 1.75
CA MET A 16 -3.75 -19.54 2.39
C MET A 16 -2.43 -19.07 1.74
N SER A 17 -2.13 -19.45 0.49
CA SER A 17 -0.86 -19.07 -0.17
C SER A 17 -1.03 -18.15 -1.39
N ALA A 18 -2.22 -17.59 -1.61
CA ALA A 18 -2.50 -16.72 -2.75
C ALA A 18 -2.45 -15.21 -2.45
N CYS A 19 -2.01 -14.79 -1.25
CA CYS A 19 -1.71 -13.38 -1.00
C CYS A 19 -0.33 -13.05 -1.59
N GLY A 20 -0.27 -13.00 -2.92
CA GLY A 20 0.87 -12.41 -3.61
C GLY A 20 0.81 -10.91 -3.38
N SER A 21 1.65 -10.41 -2.48
CA SER A 21 1.91 -8.98 -2.35
C SER A 21 2.39 -8.51 -3.71
N SER A 22 1.50 -7.86 -4.47
CA SER A 22 1.88 -7.15 -5.68
C SER A 22 2.98 -6.19 -5.22
N SER A 23 4.21 -6.49 -5.63
CA SER A 23 5.35 -5.62 -5.36
C SER A 23 5.12 -4.40 -6.23
N ASP A 24 4.28 -3.48 -5.74
CA ASP A 24 4.19 -2.13 -6.27
C ASP A 24 5.62 -1.64 -6.33
N LYS A 25 6.10 -1.39 -7.55
CA LYS A 25 7.45 -0.90 -7.75
C LYS A 25 7.53 0.43 -7.02
N GLN A 26 8.16 0.43 -5.84
CA GLN A 26 8.31 1.63 -5.03
C GLN A 26 9.04 2.68 -5.88
N VAL A 27 8.32 3.72 -6.25
CA VAL A 27 8.88 4.83 -7.01
C VAL A 27 9.71 5.66 -6.04
N LYS A 28 11.04 5.54 -6.10
CA LYS A 28 11.91 6.42 -5.34
C LYS A 28 11.75 7.86 -5.83
N ALA A 29 11.30 8.74 -4.94
CA ALA A 29 11.20 10.18 -5.16
C ALA A 29 12.58 10.86 -5.00
N ASP A 30 12.73 12.01 -5.64
CA ASP A 30 13.92 12.86 -5.51
C ASP A 30 13.86 13.72 -4.26
N ALA A 31 12.65 14.14 -3.87
CA ALA A 31 12.38 14.88 -2.65
C ALA A 31 11.09 14.39 -1.98
N VAL A 32 11.10 14.36 -0.66
CA VAL A 32 9.94 14.11 0.19
C VAL A 32 9.81 15.26 1.18
N TYR A 33 8.65 15.91 1.19
CA TYR A 33 8.26 16.92 2.16
C TYR A 33 7.20 16.31 3.07
N GLN A 34 7.45 16.24 4.37
CA GLN A 34 6.58 15.58 5.34
C GLN A 34 6.41 16.45 6.59
N ASN A 35 5.40 16.11 7.41
CA ASN A 35 4.95 16.91 8.57
C ASN A 35 4.47 18.32 8.17
N GLY A 36 3.93 18.47 6.96
CA GLY A 36 3.43 19.73 6.42
C GLY A 36 1.91 19.90 6.57
N TYR A 37 1.45 21.13 6.35
CA TYR A 37 0.04 21.42 6.05
C TYR A 37 -0.08 21.64 4.54
N VAL A 38 -0.32 20.57 3.78
CA VAL A 38 -0.30 20.58 2.32
C VAL A 38 -1.72 20.82 1.81
N TYR A 39 -2.03 22.06 1.43
CA TYR A 39 -3.32 22.40 0.83
C TYR A 39 -3.33 22.03 -0.67
N THR A 40 -4.22 21.12 -1.09
CA THR A 40 -4.24 20.57 -2.46
C THR A 40 -4.98 21.44 -3.48
N VAL A 41 -5.75 22.43 -3.00
CA VAL A 41 -6.57 23.33 -3.84
C VAL A 41 -7.57 22.56 -4.74
N ASP A 42 -7.98 21.36 -4.33
CA ASP A 42 -9.09 20.65 -4.98
C ASP A 42 -10.45 21.20 -4.54
N ALA A 43 -11.53 20.75 -5.19
CA ALA A 43 -12.88 21.18 -4.89
C ALA A 43 -13.30 20.89 -3.43
N SER A 44 -12.77 19.82 -2.85
CA SER A 44 -12.98 19.44 -1.44
C SER A 44 -12.14 20.28 -0.46
N LYS A 45 -11.24 21.14 -0.96
CA LYS A 45 -10.31 21.93 -0.14
C LYS A 45 -9.47 21.02 0.77
N SER A 46 -9.03 19.88 0.25
CA SER A 46 -8.34 18.87 1.05
C SER A 46 -6.97 19.34 1.53
N VAL A 47 -6.55 18.76 2.65
CA VAL A 47 -5.24 18.97 3.26
C VAL A 47 -4.59 17.63 3.51
N ALA A 48 -3.34 17.50 3.09
CA ALA A 48 -2.49 16.34 3.32
C ALA A 48 -1.29 16.71 4.21
N GLN A 49 -0.53 15.70 4.61
CA GLN A 49 0.62 15.85 5.51
C GLN A 49 1.96 15.78 4.76
N ALA A 50 1.97 15.14 3.59
CA ALA A 50 3.19 14.90 2.84
C ALA A 50 2.99 14.96 1.32
N VAL A 51 4.07 15.29 0.61
CA VAL A 51 4.21 15.29 -0.86
C VAL A 51 5.55 14.68 -1.25
N ALA A 52 5.54 13.81 -2.26
CA ALA A 52 6.75 13.31 -2.89
C ALA A 52 6.86 13.81 -4.34
N VAL A 53 8.06 14.23 -4.74
CA VAL A 53 8.36 14.77 -6.06
C VAL A 53 9.44 13.94 -6.75
N LYS A 54 9.23 13.62 -8.02
CA LYS A 54 10.21 12.95 -8.88
C LYS A 54 10.25 13.62 -10.24
N GLY A 55 11.44 14.01 -10.70
CA GLY A 55 11.61 14.68 -12.00
C GLY A 55 10.82 16.00 -12.12
N GLY A 56 10.51 16.65 -11.00
CA GLY A 56 9.66 17.85 -10.96
C GLY A 56 8.16 17.58 -10.95
N GLU A 57 7.72 16.32 -11.00
CA GLU A 57 6.31 15.93 -10.92
C GLU A 57 5.93 15.44 -9.53
N ILE A 58 4.72 15.75 -9.07
CA ILE A 58 4.16 15.22 -7.83
C ILE A 58 3.73 13.78 -8.09
N VAL A 59 4.37 12.83 -7.40
CA VAL A 59 4.09 11.39 -7.54
C VAL A 59 3.32 10.81 -6.35
N TYR A 60 3.19 11.57 -5.26
CA TYR A 60 2.41 11.18 -4.09
C TYR A 60 1.94 12.42 -3.31
N VAL A 61 0.70 12.37 -2.80
CA VAL A 61 0.13 13.31 -1.83
C VAL A 61 -0.67 12.51 -0.81
N GLY A 62 -0.36 12.66 0.48
CA GLY A 62 -1.03 11.85 1.50
C GLY A 62 -0.50 12.02 2.93
N SER A 63 -0.48 10.92 3.68
CA SER A 63 -0.04 10.89 5.07
C SER A 63 1.48 10.82 5.18
N ASN A 64 2.02 11.13 6.36
CA ASN A 64 3.44 10.95 6.67
C ASN A 64 3.89 9.48 6.58
N ASP A 65 3.02 8.54 6.93
CA ASP A 65 3.37 7.12 6.89
C ASP A 65 3.38 6.59 5.46
N GLY A 66 2.46 7.07 4.61
CA GLY A 66 2.33 6.57 3.24
C GLY A 66 3.38 7.10 2.26
N VAL A 67 4.20 8.08 2.67
CA VAL A 67 5.28 8.63 1.84
C VAL A 67 6.64 7.93 2.04
N GLN A 68 6.71 6.98 2.99
CA GLN A 68 7.94 6.25 3.36
C GLN A 68 8.26 5.07 2.42
#